data_AF-A0A3B7PXA6-F1
#
_entry.id   AF-A0A3B7PXA6-F1
#
_cell.length_a   1.000
_cell.length_b   1.000
_cell.length_c   1.000
_cell.angle_alpha   90.00
_cell.angle_beta   90.00
_cell.angle_gamma   90.00
#
_symmetry.space_group_name_H-M   'P 1'
#
loop_
_entity.id
_entity.type
_entity.pdbx_description
1 polymer ?
#
loop_
_entity_poly.entity_id
_entity_poly.type
_entity_poly.pdbx_seq_one_letter_code
_entity_poly.pdbx_strand_id
1 'polypeptide(L)'
;MKNLLNEVSRRALALFDQAIGAEQPKLYFNPQGEFKRIFEHLPQLRRKYRPTPWLANTHAHLLYFDLIKKRRIHLSYDRTDRLIMQDGGVTGIAWLGTDLPPDAPTIVILHTITGTPESMRELVRDLHRHTGWRIALCLRRGHANLPMPVPKINLFGSADDLREQLAYIQEKYPASALYALGSSAGTGLLVRYLGEEGQKTPFKAAFALCPGYNTESGFKNVHPFYSKMMTKKLFQKFIEPYAQTWQNTASLAKVLEAKTLFDFEQAYFEMAGFADYSSYNQSTNPIYVFEQVEIPLLVLNSEDDPVCSIHNFDPYKAVVRQLRSVAVVTTRKGSHCGFYEGVKETRSWAAKLAADFFLLQAASERL
;
A
#
# COMPACT_ATOMS: atom_id res chain seq x y z
N MET A 1 -33.58 34.30 15.26
CA MET A 1 -32.40 33.83 16.03
C MET A 1 -31.90 32.45 15.63
N LYS A 2 -32.70 31.37 15.64
CA LYS A 2 -32.24 30.01 15.25
C LYS A 2 -31.64 29.93 13.84
N ASN A 3 -32.23 30.61 12.85
CA ASN A 3 -31.70 30.62 11.47
C ASN A 3 -30.36 31.36 11.35
N LEU A 4 -30.16 32.44 12.11
CA LEU A 4 -28.92 33.21 12.12
C LEU A 4 -27.78 32.44 12.82
N LEU A 5 -28.06 31.78 13.96
CA LEU A 5 -27.10 30.91 14.64
C LEU A 5 -26.67 29.72 13.77
N ASN A 6 -27.62 29.13 13.03
CA ASN A 6 -27.35 28.05 12.08
C ASN A 6 -26.54 28.52 10.86
N GLU A 7 -26.67 29.79 10.46
CA GLU A 7 -25.88 30.36 9.37
C GLU A 7 -24.45 30.68 9.81
N VAL A 8 -24.28 31.28 11.00
CA VAL A 8 -22.95 31.54 11.60
C VAL A 8 -22.20 30.23 11.85
N SER A 9 -22.87 29.21 12.40
CA SER A 9 -22.28 27.89 12.61
C SER A 9 -21.86 27.22 11.29
N ARG A 10 -22.69 27.32 10.24
CA ARG A 10 -22.34 26.81 8.91
C ARG A 10 -21.15 27.54 8.29
N ARG A 11 -21.09 28.86 8.40
CA ARG A 11 -19.94 29.65 7.92
C ARG A 11 -18.66 29.32 8.68
N ALA A 12 -18.73 29.19 10.00
CA ALA A 12 -17.58 28.80 10.83
C ALA A 12 -17.08 27.39 10.47
N LEU A 13 -17.98 26.43 10.27
CA LEU A 13 -17.62 25.08 9.84
C LEU A 13 -17.03 25.06 8.42
N ALA A 14 -17.55 25.88 7.51
CA ALA A 14 -17.00 25.99 6.15
C ALA A 14 -15.58 26.57 6.14
N LEU A 15 -15.32 27.61 6.94
CA LEU A 15 -13.99 28.19 7.13
C LEU A 15 -13.03 27.16 7.76
N PHE A 16 -13.49 26.42 8.77
CA PHE A 16 -12.70 25.36 9.38
C PHE A 16 -12.38 24.24 8.37
N ASP A 17 -13.38 23.76 7.62
CA ASP A 17 -13.20 22.77 6.57
C ASP A 17 -12.17 23.25 5.53
N GLN A 18 -12.25 24.52 5.11
CA GLN A 18 -11.29 25.11 4.17
C GLN A 18 -9.87 25.13 4.75
N ALA A 19 -9.71 25.53 6.02
CA ALA A 19 -8.42 25.64 6.68
C ALA A 19 -7.71 24.28 6.83
N ILE A 20 -8.46 23.22 7.16
CA ILE A 20 -7.89 21.87 7.29
C ILE A 20 -7.82 21.13 5.95
N GLY A 21 -8.37 21.68 4.86
CA GLY A 21 -8.42 21.04 3.56
C GLY A 21 -9.43 19.89 3.48
N ALA A 22 -10.52 19.96 4.24
CA ALA A 22 -11.60 18.99 4.19
C ALA A 22 -12.36 19.08 2.86
N GLU A 23 -12.45 17.97 2.17
CA GLU A 23 -13.08 17.87 0.85
C GLU A 23 -13.82 16.54 0.73
N GLN A 24 -14.88 16.53 -0.08
CA GLN A 24 -15.46 15.27 -0.52
C GLN A 24 -14.45 14.56 -1.45
N PRO A 25 -14.17 13.27 -1.24
CA PRO A 25 -13.26 12.54 -2.12
C PRO A 25 -13.72 12.58 -3.58
N LYS A 26 -12.77 12.78 -4.50
CA LYS A 26 -13.03 12.73 -5.94
C LYS A 26 -12.93 11.28 -6.41
N LEU A 27 -13.86 10.88 -7.26
CA LEU A 27 -14.00 9.48 -7.72
C LEU A 27 -13.74 9.40 -9.21
N TYR A 28 -12.88 8.47 -9.62
CA TYR A 28 -12.56 8.16 -11.00
C TYR A 28 -12.85 6.68 -11.20
N PHE A 29 -13.88 6.37 -11.97
CA PHE A 29 -14.33 4.99 -12.20
C PHE A 29 -15.16 4.94 -13.48
N ASN A 30 -15.34 3.75 -14.03
CA ASN A 30 -16.30 3.53 -15.11
C ASN A 30 -17.74 3.62 -14.57
N PRO A 31 -18.59 4.57 -15.00
CA PRO A 31 -19.97 4.71 -14.52
C PRO A 31 -20.88 3.52 -14.82
N GLN A 32 -20.49 2.67 -15.78
CA GLN A 32 -21.17 1.43 -16.13
C GLN A 32 -20.54 0.20 -15.44
N GLY A 33 -19.46 0.39 -14.68
CA GLY A 33 -18.80 -0.66 -13.90
C GLY A 33 -19.46 -0.92 -12.54
N GLU A 34 -18.92 -1.90 -11.82
CA GLU A 34 -19.43 -2.33 -10.52
C GLU A 34 -19.25 -1.27 -9.41
N PHE A 35 -18.25 -0.39 -9.55
CA PHE A 35 -17.92 0.63 -8.55
C PHE A 35 -19.02 1.67 -8.32
N LYS A 36 -19.93 1.85 -9.27
CA LYS A 36 -21.10 2.72 -9.06
C LYS A 36 -21.91 2.27 -7.84
N ARG A 37 -22.21 0.97 -7.74
CA ARG A 37 -22.98 0.39 -6.62
C ARG A 37 -22.16 0.35 -5.35
N ILE A 38 -20.87 0.04 -5.45
CA ILE A 38 -19.94 0.00 -4.31
C ILE A 38 -19.91 1.35 -3.60
N PHE A 39 -19.80 2.45 -4.34
CA PHE A 39 -19.71 3.79 -3.76
C PHE A 39 -20.99 4.29 -3.09
N GLU A 40 -22.16 3.81 -3.52
CA GLU A 40 -23.42 4.12 -2.84
C GLU A 40 -23.45 3.58 -1.39
N HIS A 41 -22.74 2.47 -1.15
CA HIS A 41 -22.66 1.75 0.13
C HIS A 41 -21.40 2.08 0.95
N LEU A 42 -20.52 2.95 0.45
CA LEU A 42 -19.34 3.43 1.19
C LEU A 42 -19.57 4.88 1.67
N PRO A 43 -20.13 5.10 2.87
CA PRO A 43 -20.50 6.44 3.33
C PRO A 43 -19.32 7.40 3.47
N GLN A 44 -18.10 6.88 3.63
CA GLN A 44 -16.84 7.65 3.65
C GLN A 44 -16.63 8.45 2.36
N LEU A 45 -17.05 7.92 1.21
CA LEU A 45 -16.87 8.53 -0.10
C LEU A 45 -17.97 9.56 -0.42
N ARG A 46 -19.05 9.55 0.35
CA ARG A 46 -20.21 10.46 0.22
C ARG A 46 -20.14 11.66 1.17
N ARG A 47 -19.13 11.71 2.04
CA ARG A 47 -18.94 12.77 3.04
C ARG A 47 -17.57 13.40 2.84
N LYS A 48 -17.39 14.62 3.35
CA LYS A 48 -16.05 15.24 3.38
C LYS A 48 -15.13 14.41 4.26
N TYR A 49 -13.99 14.02 3.72
CA TYR A 49 -12.85 13.61 4.54
C TYR A 49 -12.35 14.83 5.30
N ARG A 50 -12.22 14.70 6.63
CA ARG A 50 -11.75 15.77 7.52
C ARG A 50 -10.45 15.32 8.17
N PRO A 51 -9.28 15.76 7.69
CA PRO A 51 -8.03 15.39 8.31
C PRO A 51 -7.98 15.91 9.73
N THR A 52 -7.21 15.21 10.57
CA THR A 52 -6.87 15.67 11.92
C THR A 52 -6.28 17.07 11.82
N PRO A 53 -6.89 18.13 12.40
CA PRO A 53 -6.53 19.52 12.10
C PRO A 53 -5.06 19.87 12.34
N TRP A 54 -4.48 19.33 13.42
CA TRP A 54 -3.07 19.53 13.78
C TRP A 54 -2.10 18.64 12.99
N LEU A 55 -2.61 17.78 12.11
CA LEU A 55 -1.83 16.98 11.14
C LEU A 55 -2.13 17.36 9.68
N ALA A 56 -2.89 18.42 9.41
CA ALA A 56 -3.25 18.82 8.05
C ALA A 56 -2.05 19.27 7.16
N ASN A 57 -0.84 19.34 7.75
CA ASN A 57 0.41 19.55 7.03
C ASN A 57 0.97 18.21 6.50
N THR A 58 1.36 18.23 5.23
CA THR A 58 1.94 17.10 4.49
C THR A 58 3.02 16.34 5.25
N HIS A 59 3.98 17.04 5.86
CA HIS A 59 5.12 16.43 6.55
C HIS A 59 4.79 16.01 7.98
N ALA A 60 3.84 16.70 8.62
CA ALA A 60 3.42 16.42 9.99
C ALA A 60 2.83 15.01 10.12
N HIS A 61 2.09 14.52 9.11
CA HIS A 61 1.60 13.14 9.07
C HIS A 61 2.74 12.12 9.16
N LEU A 62 3.79 12.28 8.35
CA LEU A 62 4.92 11.37 8.30
C LEU A 62 5.72 11.39 9.61
N LEU A 63 5.98 12.58 10.16
CA LEU A 63 6.66 12.74 11.44
C LEU A 63 5.82 12.16 12.60
N TYR A 64 4.52 12.41 12.63
CA TYR A 64 3.62 11.88 13.65
C TYR A 64 3.58 10.36 13.62
N PHE A 65 3.52 9.77 12.43
CA PHE A 65 3.56 8.32 12.27
C PHE A 65 4.88 7.73 12.80
N ASP A 66 6.01 8.22 12.28
CA ASP A 66 7.35 7.70 12.61
C ASP A 66 7.73 7.91 14.09
N LEU A 67 7.37 9.05 14.69
CA LEU A 67 7.82 9.44 16.03
C LEU A 67 6.85 9.04 17.14
N ILE A 68 5.54 9.04 16.89
CA ILE A 68 4.52 8.90 17.94
C ILE A 68 3.73 7.60 17.78
N LYS A 69 3.05 7.40 16.64
CA LYS A 69 2.16 6.24 16.46
C LYS A 69 2.90 4.93 16.49
N LYS A 70 4.01 4.82 15.75
CA LYS A 70 4.84 3.61 15.71
C LYS A 70 5.31 3.17 17.09
N ARG A 71 5.55 4.11 18.02
CA ARG A 71 5.98 3.82 19.40
C ARG A 71 4.82 3.53 20.35
N ARG A 72 3.63 4.09 20.11
CA ARG A 72 2.46 3.92 20.99
C ARG A 72 1.66 2.65 20.69
N ILE A 73 1.67 2.20 19.45
CA ILE A 73 0.88 1.04 19.03
C ILE A 73 1.64 -0.25 19.36
N HIS A 74 1.15 -0.90 20.40
CA HIS A 74 1.60 -2.23 20.80
C HIS A 74 0.64 -3.24 20.19
N LEU A 75 1.15 -3.98 19.20
CA LEU A 75 0.51 -5.13 18.59
C LEU A 75 1.58 -6.21 18.51
N SER A 76 1.26 -7.37 19.05
CA SER A 76 2.06 -8.58 18.87
C SER A 76 1.41 -9.41 17.77
N TYR A 77 2.21 -9.85 16.81
CA TYR A 77 1.80 -10.85 15.84
C TYR A 77 1.80 -12.22 16.55
N ASP A 78 0.90 -13.10 16.16
CA ASP A 78 0.76 -14.42 16.77
C ASP A 78 2.02 -15.27 16.50
N ARG A 79 2.52 -15.17 15.27
CA ARG A 79 3.76 -15.82 14.81
C ARG A 79 4.23 -15.22 13.48
N THR A 80 5.47 -15.54 13.12
CA THR A 80 6.03 -15.27 11.79
C THR A 80 6.55 -16.58 11.20
N ASP A 81 5.92 -17.02 10.11
CA ASP A 81 6.37 -18.19 9.37
C ASP A 81 7.47 -17.73 8.38
N ARG A 82 8.58 -18.45 8.30
CA ARG A 82 9.63 -18.23 7.28
C ARG A 82 9.41 -19.23 6.15
N LEU A 83 9.48 -18.75 4.91
CA LEU A 83 9.25 -19.56 3.73
C LEU A 83 10.55 -19.59 2.91
N ILE A 84 10.96 -20.79 2.52
CA ILE A 84 12.06 -20.99 1.57
C ILE A 84 11.42 -21.09 0.20
N MET A 85 11.74 -20.12 -0.66
CA MET A 85 11.24 -20.05 -2.03
C MET A 85 11.93 -21.09 -2.92
N GLN A 86 11.37 -21.36 -4.09
CA GLN A 86 11.89 -22.36 -5.02
C GLN A 86 13.36 -22.14 -5.42
N ASP A 87 13.81 -20.89 -5.51
CA ASP A 87 15.19 -20.51 -5.81
C ASP A 87 16.14 -20.53 -4.60
N GLY A 88 15.64 -20.95 -3.42
CA GLY A 88 16.38 -20.94 -2.15
C GLY A 88 16.35 -19.61 -1.41
N GLY A 89 15.68 -18.58 -1.95
CA GLY A 89 15.44 -17.31 -1.28
C GLY A 89 14.56 -17.47 -0.04
N VAL A 90 14.58 -16.47 0.85
CA VAL A 90 13.77 -16.52 2.08
C VAL A 90 12.82 -15.34 2.13
N THR A 91 11.53 -15.64 2.25
CA THR A 91 10.46 -14.68 2.57
C THR A 91 9.81 -15.04 3.91
N GLY A 92 8.80 -14.28 4.33
CA GLY A 92 8.08 -14.59 5.56
C GLY A 92 6.63 -14.14 5.52
N ILE A 93 5.83 -14.64 6.45
CA ILE A 93 4.46 -14.17 6.68
C ILE A 93 4.28 -13.96 8.17
N ALA A 94 4.04 -12.72 8.59
CA ALA A 94 3.68 -12.39 9.96
C ALA A 94 2.15 -12.40 10.11
N TRP A 95 1.65 -13.18 11.06
CA TRP A 95 0.23 -13.48 11.20
C TRP A 95 -0.44 -12.79 12.39
N LEU A 96 -1.72 -12.46 12.25
CA LEU A 96 -2.61 -12.05 13.33
C LEU A 96 -3.99 -12.70 13.13
N GLY A 97 -4.58 -13.21 14.20
CA GLY A 97 -5.89 -13.89 14.15
C GLY A 97 -5.78 -15.34 13.67
N THR A 98 -4.74 -16.04 14.10
CA THR A 98 -4.50 -17.46 13.75
C THR A 98 -5.38 -18.44 14.52
N ASP A 99 -6.04 -17.98 15.58
CA ASP A 99 -7.04 -18.68 16.38
C ASP A 99 -8.47 -18.54 15.83
N LEU A 100 -8.68 -17.65 14.85
CA LEU A 100 -9.96 -17.49 14.16
C LEU A 100 -10.35 -18.78 13.40
N PRO A 101 -11.65 -19.01 13.17
CA PRO A 101 -12.16 -20.15 12.39
C PRO A 101 -11.41 -20.34 11.06
N PRO A 102 -11.20 -21.58 10.58
CA PRO A 102 -10.44 -21.85 9.36
C PRO A 102 -10.96 -21.13 8.10
N ASP A 103 -12.26 -20.87 8.03
CA ASP A 103 -12.96 -20.17 6.96
C ASP A 103 -13.04 -18.64 7.15
N ALA A 104 -12.54 -18.11 8.27
CA ALA A 104 -12.45 -16.67 8.48
C ALA A 104 -11.61 -16.05 7.34
N PRO A 105 -12.10 -15.00 6.66
CA PRO A 105 -11.35 -14.39 5.56
C PRO A 105 -9.99 -13.87 6.01
N THR A 106 -9.06 -13.79 5.06
CA THR A 106 -7.68 -13.35 5.30
C THR A 106 -7.36 -12.13 4.44
N ILE A 107 -6.89 -11.06 5.09
CA ILE A 107 -6.32 -9.89 4.40
C ILE A 107 -4.82 -10.10 4.27
N VAL A 108 -4.36 -10.25 3.04
CA VAL A 108 -2.94 -10.31 2.67
C VAL A 108 -2.42 -8.89 2.50
N ILE A 109 -1.46 -8.50 3.32
CA ILE A 109 -0.89 -7.15 3.31
C ILE A 109 0.50 -7.17 2.68
N LEU A 110 0.68 -6.31 1.67
CA LEU A 110 1.95 -6.05 1.00
C LEU A 110 2.50 -4.70 1.47
N HIS A 111 3.62 -4.76 2.20
CA HIS A 111 4.13 -3.62 2.96
C HIS A 111 4.92 -2.60 2.11
N THR A 112 5.27 -1.48 2.74
CA THR A 112 6.03 -0.38 2.14
C THR A 112 7.50 -0.75 1.86
N ILE A 113 8.25 0.14 1.19
CA ILE A 113 9.61 -0.12 0.68
C ILE A 113 10.62 -0.62 1.72
N THR A 114 10.46 -0.22 2.99
CA THR A 114 11.29 -0.65 4.13
C THR A 114 10.42 -1.22 5.26
N GLY A 115 9.26 -1.76 4.90
CA GLY A 115 8.25 -2.24 5.85
C GLY A 115 8.76 -3.37 6.74
N THR A 116 8.32 -3.35 7.98
CA THR A 116 8.53 -4.43 8.97
C THR A 116 7.22 -4.69 9.73
N PRO A 117 7.08 -5.82 10.43
CA PRO A 117 5.95 -6.03 11.32
C PRO A 117 5.71 -4.83 12.26
N GLU A 118 6.76 -4.23 12.81
CA GLU A 118 6.66 -3.06 13.69
C GLU A 118 6.13 -1.82 12.99
N SER A 119 6.55 -1.55 11.75
CA SER A 119 6.04 -0.39 11.01
C SER A 119 4.61 -0.58 10.53
N MET A 120 4.15 -1.82 10.36
CA MET A 120 2.82 -2.12 9.83
C MET A 120 1.74 -2.32 10.91
N ARG A 121 2.11 -2.25 12.20
CA ARG A 121 1.20 -2.53 13.33
C ARG A 121 -0.10 -1.74 13.31
N GLU A 122 -0.06 -0.44 12.96
CA GLU A 122 -1.28 0.38 12.93
C GLU A 122 -2.28 -0.13 11.90
N LEU A 123 -1.83 -0.29 10.67
CA LEU A 123 -2.65 -0.77 9.56
C LEU A 123 -3.21 -2.17 9.85
N VAL A 124 -2.35 -3.09 10.30
CA VAL A 124 -2.73 -4.47 10.64
C VAL A 124 -3.76 -4.50 11.77
N ARG A 125 -3.51 -3.76 12.86
CA ARG A 125 -4.45 -3.66 13.99
C ARG A 125 -5.78 -3.09 13.56
N ASP A 126 -5.78 -2.01 12.79
CA ASP A 126 -7.00 -1.30 12.42
C ASP A 126 -7.86 -2.17 11.47
N LEU A 127 -7.24 -2.79 10.46
CA LEU A 127 -7.94 -3.72 9.57
C LEU A 127 -8.53 -4.91 10.34
N HIS A 128 -7.73 -5.55 11.20
CA HIS A 128 -8.19 -6.68 12.01
C HIS A 128 -9.34 -6.28 12.94
N ARG A 129 -9.24 -5.13 13.63
CA ARG A 129 -10.31 -4.64 14.52
C ARG A 129 -11.59 -4.28 13.78
N HIS A 130 -11.48 -3.72 12.58
CA HIS A 130 -12.65 -3.31 11.81
C HIS A 130 -13.38 -4.48 11.14
N THR A 131 -12.64 -5.50 10.70
CA THR A 131 -13.20 -6.63 9.94
C THR A 131 -13.42 -7.88 10.78
N GLY A 132 -12.65 -8.05 11.85
CA GLY A 132 -12.54 -9.32 12.57
C GLY A 132 -11.80 -10.42 11.79
N TRP A 133 -11.13 -10.08 10.69
CA TRP A 133 -10.51 -11.03 9.77
C TRP A 133 -9.06 -11.35 10.12
N ARG A 134 -8.57 -12.50 9.65
CA ARG A 134 -7.16 -12.89 9.76
C ARG A 134 -6.30 -11.94 8.93
N ILE A 135 -5.10 -11.64 9.41
CA ILE A 135 -4.12 -10.85 8.65
C ILE A 135 -2.90 -11.72 8.34
N ALA A 136 -2.47 -11.69 7.08
CA ALA A 136 -1.21 -12.25 6.59
C ALA A 136 -0.33 -11.11 6.07
N LEU A 137 0.64 -10.64 6.86
CA LEU A 137 1.61 -9.65 6.40
C LEU A 137 2.75 -10.35 5.68
N CYS A 138 2.73 -10.31 4.35
CA CYS A 138 3.79 -10.91 3.52
C CYS A 138 5.06 -10.06 3.58
N LEU A 139 6.10 -10.64 4.16
CA LEU A 139 7.43 -10.07 4.28
C LEU A 139 8.28 -10.49 3.10
N ARG A 140 8.99 -9.52 2.52
CA ARG A 140 9.85 -9.70 1.36
C ARG A 140 11.28 -10.08 1.74
N ARG A 141 12.06 -10.51 0.76
CA ARG A 141 13.47 -10.90 0.96
C ARG A 141 14.26 -9.77 1.62
N GLY A 142 15.11 -10.11 2.59
CA GLY A 142 15.93 -9.16 3.35
C GLY A 142 15.17 -8.21 4.30
N HIS A 143 13.83 -8.19 4.28
CA HIS A 143 13.03 -7.37 5.20
C HIS A 143 12.88 -8.05 6.55
N ALA A 144 12.63 -7.25 7.59
CA ALA A 144 12.47 -7.74 8.97
C ALA A 144 13.60 -8.68 9.44
N ASN A 145 14.84 -8.44 8.96
CA ASN A 145 16.03 -9.26 9.21
C ASN A 145 15.90 -10.73 8.76
N LEU A 146 15.04 -11.01 7.77
CA LEU A 146 15.01 -12.32 7.13
C LEU A 146 16.35 -12.61 6.46
N PRO A 147 16.88 -13.84 6.57
CA PRO A 147 18.11 -14.22 5.87
C PRO A 147 18.01 -13.95 4.37
N MET A 148 19.15 -13.63 3.75
CA MET A 148 19.22 -13.44 2.30
C MET A 148 20.37 -14.29 1.74
N PRO A 149 20.16 -15.63 1.67
CA PRO A 149 21.18 -16.56 1.16
C PRO A 149 21.36 -16.46 -0.35
N VAL A 150 20.31 -16.02 -1.06
CA VAL A 150 20.34 -15.72 -2.50
C VAL A 150 20.52 -14.20 -2.64
N PRO A 151 21.50 -13.71 -3.45
CA PRO A 151 21.71 -12.29 -3.69
C PRO A 151 20.63 -11.70 -4.61
N LYS A 152 19.38 -11.73 -4.14
CA LYS A 152 18.19 -11.23 -4.83
C LYS A 152 17.27 -10.56 -3.82
N ILE A 153 17.09 -9.26 -3.94
CA ILE A 153 16.17 -8.44 -3.14
C ILE A 153 15.05 -7.87 -4.00
N ASN A 154 13.85 -7.73 -3.45
CA ASN A 154 12.69 -7.21 -4.16
C ASN A 154 12.05 -6.01 -3.45
N LEU A 155 12.61 -4.82 -3.66
CA LEU A 155 12.13 -3.57 -3.02
C LEU A 155 10.73 -3.16 -3.46
N PHE A 156 10.34 -3.48 -4.70
CA PHE A 156 9.00 -3.26 -5.25
C PHE A 156 8.19 -4.55 -5.39
N GLY A 157 8.72 -5.65 -4.82
CA GLY A 157 8.10 -6.97 -4.81
C GLY A 157 8.51 -7.88 -5.97
N SER A 158 8.16 -9.15 -5.82
CA SER A 158 8.28 -10.19 -6.84
C SER A 158 6.95 -10.92 -6.89
N ALA A 159 6.32 -10.98 -8.07
CA ALA A 159 5.07 -11.71 -8.25
C ALA A 159 5.27 -13.20 -7.99
N ASP A 160 6.44 -13.76 -8.31
CA ASP A 160 6.78 -15.17 -8.04
C ASP A 160 6.83 -15.47 -6.54
N ASP A 161 7.55 -14.67 -5.76
CA ASP A 161 7.55 -14.81 -4.30
C ASP A 161 6.12 -14.70 -3.73
N LEU A 162 5.29 -13.80 -4.28
CA LEU A 162 3.90 -13.65 -3.85
C LEU A 162 3.05 -14.88 -4.22
N ARG A 163 3.24 -15.48 -5.40
CA ARG A 163 2.56 -16.74 -5.79
C ARG A 163 2.87 -17.85 -4.79
N GLU A 164 4.14 -18.02 -4.42
CA GLU A 164 4.55 -19.02 -3.43
C GLU A 164 3.99 -18.73 -2.04
N GLN A 165 3.99 -17.46 -1.61
CA GLN A 165 3.35 -17.05 -0.36
C GLN A 165 1.84 -17.32 -0.36
N LEU A 166 1.15 -17.06 -1.48
CA LEU A 166 -0.29 -17.30 -1.58
C LEU A 166 -0.61 -18.79 -1.61
N ALA A 167 0.17 -19.60 -2.30
CA ALA A 167 0.05 -21.06 -2.25
C ALA A 167 0.16 -21.57 -0.81
N TYR A 168 1.14 -21.08 -0.04
CA TYR A 168 1.28 -21.41 1.39
C TYR A 168 0.08 -20.97 2.23
N ILE A 169 -0.46 -19.76 1.98
CA ILE A 169 -1.64 -19.24 2.69
C ILE A 169 -2.87 -20.11 2.40
N GLN A 170 -3.09 -20.49 1.15
CA GLN A 170 -4.21 -21.32 0.72
C GLN A 170 -4.10 -22.76 1.19
N GLU A 171 -2.89 -23.32 1.26
CA GLU A 171 -2.66 -24.65 1.86
C GLU A 171 -3.03 -24.63 3.35
N LYS A 172 -2.63 -23.57 4.06
CA LYS A 172 -2.86 -23.44 5.50
C LYS A 172 -4.31 -23.14 5.86
N TYR A 173 -5.01 -22.35 5.04
CA TYR A 173 -6.40 -21.95 5.24
C TYR A 173 -7.21 -22.08 3.93
N PRO A 174 -7.49 -23.31 3.47
CA PRO A 174 -8.09 -23.55 2.15
C PRO A 174 -9.53 -23.04 2.02
N ALA A 175 -10.24 -22.88 3.14
CA ALA A 175 -11.60 -22.32 3.17
C ALA A 175 -11.62 -20.79 3.31
N SER A 176 -10.48 -20.14 3.51
CA SER A 176 -10.40 -18.69 3.70
C SER A 176 -10.49 -17.96 2.37
N ALA A 177 -11.49 -17.09 2.21
CA ALA A 177 -11.47 -16.07 1.15
C ALA A 177 -10.29 -15.11 1.36
N LEU A 178 -9.62 -14.71 0.27
CA LEU A 178 -8.46 -13.82 0.32
C LEU A 178 -8.81 -12.43 -0.19
N TYR A 179 -8.30 -11.41 0.49
CA TYR A 179 -8.37 -10.01 0.10
C TYR A 179 -6.97 -9.42 0.18
N ALA A 180 -6.65 -8.44 -0.67
CA ALA A 180 -5.30 -7.90 -0.73
C ALA A 180 -5.26 -6.40 -0.41
N LEU A 181 -4.27 -5.98 0.37
CA LEU A 181 -3.97 -4.57 0.56
C LEU A 181 -2.48 -4.29 0.34
N GLY A 182 -2.19 -3.43 -0.64
CA GLY A 182 -0.86 -2.90 -0.88
C GLY A 182 -0.73 -1.50 -0.28
N SER A 183 0.39 -1.22 0.38
CA SER A 183 0.70 0.12 0.89
C SER A 183 2.00 0.64 0.32
N SER A 184 1.97 1.85 -0.25
CA SER A 184 3.14 2.49 -0.88
C SER A 184 3.78 1.54 -1.92
N ALA A 185 5.08 1.23 -1.82
CA ALA A 185 5.76 0.28 -2.71
C ALA A 185 5.07 -1.10 -2.81
N GLY A 186 4.32 -1.53 -1.79
CA GLY A 186 3.57 -2.78 -1.83
C GLY A 186 2.39 -2.76 -2.82
N THR A 187 1.92 -1.59 -3.24
CA THR A 187 0.90 -1.49 -4.30
C THR A 187 1.46 -1.88 -5.66
N GLY A 188 2.77 -1.64 -5.90
CA GLY A 188 3.41 -1.99 -7.16
C GLY A 188 3.36 -3.49 -7.38
N LEU A 189 3.79 -4.25 -6.37
CA LEU A 189 3.63 -5.69 -6.32
C LEU A 189 2.17 -6.12 -6.48
N LEU A 190 1.25 -5.49 -5.74
CA LEU A 190 -0.18 -5.83 -5.79
C LEU A 190 -0.72 -5.73 -7.21
N VAL A 191 -0.58 -4.56 -7.83
CA VAL A 191 -1.12 -4.30 -9.17
C VAL A 191 -0.41 -5.17 -10.20
N ARG A 192 0.91 -5.35 -10.06
CA ARG A 192 1.67 -6.24 -10.93
C ARG A 192 1.12 -7.66 -10.92
N TYR A 193 0.95 -8.23 -9.72
CA TYR A 193 0.39 -9.56 -9.54
C TYR A 193 -1.04 -9.66 -10.10
N LEU A 194 -1.92 -8.71 -9.76
CA LEU A 194 -3.31 -8.72 -10.23
C LEU A 194 -3.44 -8.63 -11.75
N GLY A 195 -2.58 -7.83 -12.40
CA GLY A 195 -2.58 -7.70 -13.85
C GLY A 195 -2.00 -8.94 -14.57
N GLU A 196 -1.06 -9.65 -13.94
CA GLU A 196 -0.54 -10.91 -14.48
C GLU A 196 -1.53 -12.07 -14.32
N GLU A 197 -2.26 -12.12 -13.20
CA GLU A 197 -3.19 -13.22 -12.90
C GLU A 197 -4.59 -13.02 -13.49
N GLY A 198 -5.04 -11.78 -13.65
CA GLY A 198 -6.41 -11.47 -14.07
C GLY A 198 -7.44 -12.14 -13.15
N GLN A 199 -8.43 -12.83 -13.73
CA GLN A 199 -9.43 -13.62 -12.98
C GLN A 199 -8.87 -14.85 -12.25
N LYS A 200 -7.64 -15.30 -12.51
CA LYS A 200 -7.06 -16.50 -11.86
C LYS A 200 -6.56 -16.22 -10.44
N THR A 201 -6.44 -14.96 -10.06
CA THR A 201 -6.05 -14.55 -8.72
C THR A 201 -6.99 -15.15 -7.67
N PRO A 202 -6.48 -15.60 -6.50
CA PRO A 202 -7.33 -16.07 -5.42
C PRO A 202 -8.00 -14.91 -4.66
N PHE A 203 -7.61 -13.66 -4.95
CA PHE A 203 -8.17 -12.49 -4.29
C PHE A 203 -9.57 -12.15 -4.80
N LYS A 204 -10.47 -11.84 -3.87
CA LYS A 204 -11.83 -11.39 -4.19
C LYS A 204 -11.92 -9.90 -4.47
N ALA A 205 -11.13 -9.12 -3.72
CA ALA A 205 -10.99 -7.69 -3.94
C ALA A 205 -9.65 -7.20 -3.38
N ALA A 206 -9.22 -6.04 -3.88
CA ALA A 206 -7.93 -5.47 -3.57
C ALA A 206 -7.99 -3.97 -3.28
N PHE A 207 -7.10 -3.48 -2.42
CA PHE A 207 -6.98 -2.08 -2.07
C PHE A 207 -5.53 -1.60 -2.22
N ALA A 208 -5.31 -0.55 -3.01
CA ALA A 208 -3.99 0.05 -3.20
C ALA A 208 -3.92 1.44 -2.53
N LEU A 209 -3.13 1.55 -1.46
CA LEU A 209 -2.95 2.77 -0.68
C LEU A 209 -1.70 3.54 -1.13
N CYS A 210 -1.89 4.72 -1.70
CA CYS A 210 -0.85 5.62 -2.22
C CYS A 210 0.13 4.94 -3.20
N PRO A 211 -0.35 4.46 -4.36
CA PRO A 211 0.52 3.75 -5.28
C PRO A 211 1.54 4.62 -6.01
N GLY A 212 2.69 4.01 -6.32
CA GLY A 212 3.56 4.43 -7.41
C GLY A 212 3.07 3.79 -8.71
N TYR A 213 2.42 4.59 -9.58
CA TYR A 213 1.81 4.11 -10.83
C TYR A 213 2.84 3.65 -11.87
N ASN A 214 3.74 4.54 -12.27
CA ASN A 214 4.83 4.24 -13.18
C ASN A 214 6.15 4.47 -12.43
N THR A 215 6.94 3.43 -12.24
CA THR A 215 8.21 3.50 -11.50
C THR A 215 9.31 4.25 -12.27
N GLU A 216 9.28 4.27 -13.60
CA GLU A 216 10.28 4.98 -14.44
C GLU A 216 10.25 6.50 -14.26
N SER A 217 9.05 7.05 -14.06
CA SER A 217 8.82 8.48 -13.92
C SER A 217 8.51 8.87 -12.48
N GLY A 218 7.93 7.96 -11.69
CA GLY A 218 7.43 8.23 -10.36
C GLY A 218 8.51 8.72 -9.39
N PHE A 219 9.72 8.17 -9.45
CA PHE A 219 10.83 8.58 -8.57
C PHE A 219 11.38 9.97 -8.87
N LYS A 220 11.20 10.48 -10.09
CA LYS A 220 11.65 11.83 -10.47
C LYS A 220 10.87 12.92 -9.72
N ASN A 221 9.65 12.61 -9.30
CA ASN A 221 8.74 13.54 -8.63
C ASN A 221 8.78 13.42 -7.10
N VAL A 222 9.63 12.55 -6.54
CA VAL A 222 9.77 12.42 -5.08
C VAL A 222 10.50 13.64 -4.53
N HIS A 223 9.96 14.25 -3.47
CA HIS A 223 10.59 15.41 -2.86
C HIS A 223 12.06 15.12 -2.45
N PRO A 224 13.05 15.97 -2.81
CA PRO A 224 14.48 15.66 -2.68
C PRO A 224 14.93 15.24 -1.28
N PHE A 225 14.35 15.85 -0.24
CA PHE A 225 14.61 15.48 1.16
C PHE A 225 14.23 14.02 1.44
N TYR A 226 13.04 13.60 1.00
CA TYR A 226 12.55 12.24 1.21
C TYR A 226 13.31 11.24 0.34
N SER A 227 13.67 11.62 -0.88
CA SER A 227 14.51 10.81 -1.77
C SER A 227 15.84 10.43 -1.09
N LYS A 228 16.59 11.43 -0.59
CA LYS A 228 17.86 11.19 0.13
C LYS A 228 17.68 10.37 1.40
N MET A 229 16.66 10.68 2.20
CA MET A 229 16.36 9.94 3.43
C MET A 229 16.04 8.47 3.14
N MET A 230 15.23 8.19 2.11
CA MET A 230 14.88 6.83 1.71
C MET A 230 16.09 6.07 1.18
N THR A 231 16.92 6.67 0.33
CA THR A 231 18.17 6.05 -0.13
C THR A 231 19.03 5.65 1.06
N LYS A 232 19.27 6.54 2.03
CA LYS A 232 20.02 6.19 3.25
C LYS A 232 19.39 5.01 4.01
N LYS A 233 18.05 4.98 4.15
CA LYS A 233 17.36 3.85 4.79
C LYS A 233 17.55 2.55 4.00
N LEU A 234 17.57 2.57 2.67
CA LEU A 234 17.81 1.37 1.84
C LEU A 234 19.21 0.81 2.08
N PHE A 235 20.23 1.66 2.12
CA PHE A 235 21.60 1.23 2.44
C PHE A 235 21.68 0.55 3.81
N GLN A 236 21.18 1.23 4.84
CA GLN A 236 21.20 0.74 6.23
C GLN A 236 20.41 -0.55 6.45
N LYS A 237 19.41 -0.83 5.61
CA LYS A 237 18.53 -1.99 5.76
C LYS A 237 18.90 -3.17 4.87
N PHE A 238 19.45 -2.90 3.69
CA PHE A 238 19.56 -3.92 2.65
C PHE A 238 20.96 -4.05 2.05
N ILE A 239 21.79 -3.00 2.10
CA ILE A 239 23.14 -3.06 1.54
C ILE A 239 24.14 -3.39 2.64
N GLU A 240 24.20 -2.57 3.70
CA GLU A 240 25.16 -2.74 4.80
C GLU A 240 24.98 -4.09 5.55
N PRO A 241 23.76 -4.51 5.95
CA PRO A 241 23.59 -5.74 6.72
C PRO A 241 23.87 -7.01 5.92
N TYR A 242 23.84 -6.93 4.59
CA TYR A 242 24.02 -8.05 3.68
C TYR A 242 25.22 -7.85 2.75
N ALA A 243 26.20 -7.04 3.16
CA ALA A 243 27.37 -6.72 2.34
C ALA A 243 28.09 -7.99 1.82
N GLN A 244 28.16 -9.04 2.64
CA GLN A 244 28.74 -10.33 2.25
C GLN A 244 27.95 -11.01 1.10
N THR A 245 26.62 -10.94 1.14
CA THR A 245 25.75 -11.49 0.09
C THR A 245 26.00 -10.80 -1.25
N TRP A 246 26.32 -9.50 -1.23
CA TRP A 246 26.47 -8.68 -2.43
C TRP A 246 27.88 -8.67 -3.04
N GLN A 247 28.87 -9.33 -2.43
CA GLN A 247 30.29 -9.19 -2.84
C GLN A 247 30.56 -9.54 -4.31
N ASN A 248 29.75 -10.42 -4.90
CA ASN A 248 29.90 -10.86 -6.28
C ASN A 248 28.85 -10.24 -7.23
N THR A 249 28.10 -9.22 -6.79
CA THR A 249 27.12 -8.53 -7.62
C THR A 249 27.78 -7.38 -8.37
N ALA A 250 27.77 -7.41 -9.70
CA ALA A 250 28.52 -6.45 -10.51
C ALA A 250 28.01 -5.01 -10.33
N SER A 251 26.69 -4.83 -10.18
CA SER A 251 26.06 -3.54 -9.94
C SER A 251 26.36 -2.92 -8.57
N LEU A 252 26.95 -3.65 -7.61
CA LEU A 252 27.17 -3.16 -6.25
C LEU A 252 27.95 -1.84 -6.22
N ALA A 253 29.03 -1.71 -6.99
CA ALA A 253 29.81 -0.47 -7.03
C ALA A 253 28.95 0.74 -7.45
N LYS A 254 28.12 0.57 -8.48
CA LYS A 254 27.21 1.60 -8.98
C LYS A 254 26.09 1.90 -7.97
N VAL A 255 25.55 0.88 -7.31
CA VAL A 255 24.54 1.06 -6.25
C VAL A 255 25.11 1.88 -5.10
N LEU A 256 26.37 1.67 -4.71
CA LEU A 256 27.02 2.42 -3.64
C LEU A 256 27.22 3.91 -3.95
N GLU A 257 27.23 4.30 -5.23
CA GLU A 257 27.33 5.69 -5.68
C GLU A 257 25.98 6.45 -5.64
N ALA A 258 24.86 5.74 -5.47
CA ALA A 258 23.53 6.31 -5.52
C ALA A 258 23.29 7.34 -4.41
N LYS A 259 22.85 8.56 -4.79
CA LYS A 259 22.56 9.67 -3.85
C LYS A 259 21.07 9.91 -3.68
N THR A 260 20.27 9.46 -4.64
CA THR A 260 18.83 9.62 -4.67
C THR A 260 18.13 8.27 -4.85
N LEU A 261 16.83 8.23 -4.58
CA LEU A 261 16.05 7.02 -4.75
C LEU A 261 15.96 6.62 -6.22
N PHE A 262 15.97 7.60 -7.13
CA PHE A 262 16.03 7.39 -8.57
C PHE A 262 17.37 6.75 -8.98
N ASP A 263 18.52 7.27 -8.50
CA ASP A 263 19.83 6.69 -8.82
C ASP A 263 19.92 5.23 -8.35
N PHE A 264 19.41 4.95 -7.14
CA PHE A 264 19.39 3.60 -6.58
C PHE A 264 18.55 2.67 -7.44
N GLU A 265 17.34 3.10 -7.82
CA GLU A 265 16.41 2.31 -8.62
C GLU A 265 16.99 1.97 -10.01
N GLN A 266 17.71 2.90 -10.65
CA GLN A 266 18.39 2.68 -11.93
C GLN A 266 19.61 1.76 -11.84
N ALA A 267 20.17 1.56 -10.64
CA ALA A 267 21.39 0.80 -10.44
C ALA A 267 21.15 -0.63 -9.90
N TYR A 268 20.10 -0.84 -9.11
CA TYR A 268 19.93 -2.08 -8.35
C TYR A 268 19.26 -3.24 -9.11
N PHE A 269 18.93 -3.09 -10.40
CA PHE A 269 18.21 -4.11 -11.18
C PHE A 269 18.84 -5.52 -11.11
N GLU A 270 20.18 -5.61 -11.09
CA GLU A 270 20.90 -6.89 -10.93
C GLU A 270 20.72 -7.47 -9.53
N MET A 271 20.69 -6.63 -8.49
CA MET A 271 20.32 -7.06 -7.13
C MET A 271 18.86 -7.50 -7.05
N ALA A 272 18.00 -7.09 -7.99
CA ALA A 272 16.63 -7.59 -8.14
C ALA A 272 16.54 -8.89 -8.94
N GLY A 273 17.67 -9.38 -9.46
CA GLY A 273 17.77 -10.63 -10.22
C GLY A 273 17.58 -10.47 -11.73
N PHE A 274 17.78 -9.27 -12.28
CA PHE A 274 17.61 -8.98 -13.70
C PHE A 274 18.94 -8.67 -14.40
N ALA A 275 19.05 -9.01 -15.67
CA ALA A 275 20.27 -8.78 -16.45
C ALA A 275 20.48 -7.30 -16.81
N ASP A 276 19.39 -6.54 -16.93
CA ASP A 276 19.41 -5.14 -17.34
C ASP A 276 18.21 -4.37 -16.76
N TYR A 277 18.28 -3.04 -16.81
CA TYR A 277 17.22 -2.18 -16.29
C TYR A 277 15.90 -2.31 -17.07
N SER A 278 15.96 -2.53 -18.39
CA SER A 278 14.75 -2.62 -19.23
C SER A 278 13.94 -3.87 -18.87
N SER A 279 14.60 -5.03 -18.74
CA SER A 279 13.95 -6.27 -18.31
C SER A 279 13.39 -6.20 -16.88
N TYR A 280 14.13 -5.58 -15.96
CA TYR A 280 13.66 -5.28 -14.61
C TYR A 280 12.40 -4.41 -14.62
N ASN A 281 12.45 -3.29 -15.34
CA ASN A 281 11.34 -2.34 -15.39
C ASN A 281 10.10 -2.97 -16.04
N GLN A 282 10.26 -3.68 -17.17
CA GLN A 282 9.17 -4.40 -17.83
C GLN A 282 8.49 -5.41 -16.92
N SER A 283 9.25 -6.03 -16.01
CA SER A 283 8.76 -7.10 -15.12
C SER A 283 8.18 -6.58 -13.80
N THR A 284 8.56 -5.39 -13.35
CA THR A 284 8.18 -4.89 -12.01
C THR A 284 7.27 -3.68 -12.03
N ASN A 285 7.27 -2.91 -13.12
CA ASN A 285 6.46 -1.71 -13.21
C ASN A 285 4.98 -2.09 -13.39
N PRO A 286 4.11 -1.71 -12.45
CA PRO A 286 2.70 -2.14 -12.48
C PRO A 286 1.94 -1.55 -13.66
N ILE A 287 2.42 -0.45 -14.27
CA ILE A 287 1.67 0.20 -15.34
C ILE A 287 1.51 -0.66 -16.59
N TYR A 288 2.47 -1.55 -16.86
CA TYR A 288 2.43 -2.42 -18.04
C TYR A 288 1.35 -3.50 -17.96
N VAL A 289 0.79 -3.75 -16.77
CA VAL A 289 -0.25 -4.75 -16.55
C VAL A 289 -1.52 -4.18 -15.91
N PHE A 290 -1.57 -2.86 -15.68
CA PHE A 290 -2.63 -2.22 -14.92
C PHE A 290 -4.01 -2.39 -15.56
N GLU A 291 -4.08 -2.38 -16.89
CA GLU A 291 -5.34 -2.56 -17.64
C GLU A 291 -5.84 -4.01 -17.61
N GLN A 292 -4.99 -4.97 -17.22
CA GLN A 292 -5.31 -6.39 -17.12
C GLN A 292 -5.81 -6.78 -15.72
N VAL A 293 -6.00 -5.83 -14.80
CA VAL A 293 -6.63 -6.10 -13.51
C VAL A 293 -8.12 -6.40 -13.70
N GLU A 294 -8.56 -7.60 -13.36
CA GLU A 294 -9.95 -8.04 -13.64
C GLU A 294 -10.84 -8.20 -12.40
N ILE A 295 -10.30 -8.04 -11.18
CA ILE A 295 -11.06 -8.05 -9.91
C ILE A 295 -11.23 -6.63 -9.35
N PRO A 296 -12.22 -6.39 -8.46
CA PRO A 296 -12.40 -5.08 -7.82
C PRO A 296 -11.13 -4.57 -7.12
N LEU A 297 -10.51 -3.54 -7.68
CA LEU A 297 -9.36 -2.82 -7.14
C LEU A 297 -9.74 -1.37 -6.82
N LEU A 298 -9.74 -1.03 -5.53
CA LEU A 298 -9.92 0.35 -5.06
C LEU A 298 -8.57 0.99 -4.76
N VAL A 299 -8.26 2.07 -5.47
CA VAL A 299 -7.03 2.84 -5.29
C VAL A 299 -7.31 4.11 -4.52
N LEU A 300 -6.48 4.45 -3.53
CA LEU A 300 -6.59 5.69 -2.76
C LEU A 300 -5.31 6.52 -2.87
N ASN A 301 -5.43 7.78 -3.27
CA ASN A 301 -4.36 8.77 -3.28
C ASN A 301 -4.75 10.05 -2.53
N SER A 302 -3.73 10.80 -2.11
CA SER A 302 -3.90 12.18 -1.65
C SER A 302 -3.12 13.14 -2.53
N GLU A 303 -3.70 14.31 -2.80
CA GLU A 303 -3.07 15.37 -3.59
C GLU A 303 -1.83 15.96 -2.89
N ASP A 304 -1.75 15.87 -1.56
CA ASP A 304 -0.64 16.37 -0.75
C ASP A 304 0.39 15.30 -0.37
N ASP A 305 0.45 14.18 -1.10
CA ASP A 305 1.44 13.11 -0.89
C ASP A 305 2.85 13.56 -1.35
N PRO A 306 3.85 13.65 -0.46
CA PRO A 306 5.18 14.14 -0.81
C PRO A 306 6.11 13.04 -1.38
N VAL A 307 5.64 11.80 -1.43
CA VAL A 307 6.37 10.62 -1.92
C VAL A 307 5.80 10.20 -3.27
N CYS A 308 4.51 9.90 -3.33
CA CYS A 308 3.81 9.51 -4.56
C CYS A 308 2.99 10.69 -5.07
N SER A 309 3.65 11.57 -5.84
CA SER A 309 3.00 12.76 -6.41
C SER A 309 1.73 12.41 -7.18
N ILE A 310 0.67 13.17 -6.97
CA ILE A 310 -0.61 12.99 -7.67
C ILE A 310 -0.48 13.16 -9.19
N HIS A 311 0.55 13.87 -9.66
CA HIS A 311 0.84 14.00 -11.09
C HIS A 311 1.18 12.67 -11.76
N ASN A 312 1.62 11.67 -10.99
CA ASN A 312 1.84 10.33 -11.50
C ASN A 312 0.52 9.63 -11.91
N PHE A 313 -0.64 10.10 -11.42
CA PHE A 313 -1.95 9.58 -11.80
C PHE A 313 -2.54 10.28 -13.04
N ASP A 314 -2.16 11.54 -13.30
CA ASP A 314 -2.79 12.37 -14.35
C ASP A 314 -2.88 11.68 -15.73
N PRO A 315 -1.82 11.00 -16.23
CA PRO A 315 -1.88 10.31 -17.53
C PRO A 315 -2.90 9.15 -17.60
N TYR A 316 -3.30 8.60 -16.44
CA TYR A 316 -4.08 7.36 -16.37
C TYR A 316 -5.57 7.60 -16.04
N LYS A 317 -5.97 8.86 -15.80
CA LYS A 317 -7.36 9.23 -15.50
C LYS A 317 -8.36 8.83 -16.58
N ALA A 318 -7.95 8.84 -17.85
CA ALA A 318 -8.82 8.44 -18.96
C ALA A 318 -9.01 6.92 -18.99
N VAL A 319 -7.91 6.16 -18.89
CA VAL A 319 -7.90 4.69 -18.83
C VAL A 319 -8.74 4.18 -17.67
N VAL A 320 -8.56 4.73 -16.47
CA VAL A 320 -9.33 4.33 -15.27
C VAL A 320 -10.84 4.49 -15.45
N ARG A 321 -11.31 5.46 -16.25
CA ARG A 321 -12.75 5.63 -16.52
C ARG A 321 -13.31 4.59 -17.49
N GLN A 322 -12.46 3.81 -18.13
CA GLN A 322 -12.85 2.71 -19.03
C GLN A 322 -12.81 1.36 -18.31
N LEU A 323 -11.88 1.18 -17.35
CA LEU A 323 -11.76 -0.05 -16.57
C LEU A 323 -12.99 -0.28 -15.67
N ARG A 324 -13.56 -1.49 -15.75
CA ARG A 324 -14.76 -1.87 -14.98
C ARG A 324 -14.45 -2.27 -13.54
N SER A 325 -13.27 -2.87 -13.36
CA SER A 325 -12.72 -3.50 -12.16
C SER A 325 -11.84 -2.57 -11.33
N VAL A 326 -11.56 -1.34 -11.79
CA VAL A 326 -10.67 -0.41 -11.09
C VAL A 326 -11.38 0.90 -10.83
N ALA A 327 -11.23 1.41 -9.62
CA ALA A 327 -11.60 2.78 -9.30
C ALA A 327 -10.51 3.48 -8.48
N VAL A 328 -10.35 4.78 -8.71
CA VAL A 328 -9.41 5.64 -8.00
C VAL A 328 -10.19 6.68 -7.20
N VAL A 329 -9.82 6.84 -5.95
CA VAL A 329 -10.29 7.86 -5.02
C VAL A 329 -9.14 8.82 -4.74
N THR A 330 -9.36 10.12 -4.90
CA THR A 330 -8.38 11.13 -4.50
C THR A 330 -8.97 12.05 -3.45
N THR A 331 -8.17 12.37 -2.43
CA THR A 331 -8.51 13.39 -1.43
C THR A 331 -7.53 14.57 -1.53
N ARG A 332 -7.97 15.77 -1.18
CA ARG A 332 -7.06 16.93 -1.07
C ARG A 332 -5.96 16.74 -0.03
N LYS A 333 -6.26 16.00 1.04
CA LYS A 333 -5.39 15.79 2.19
C LYS A 333 -5.31 14.32 2.54
N GLY A 334 -4.15 13.87 2.98
CA GLY A 334 -3.93 12.49 3.43
C GLY A 334 -2.45 12.17 3.67
N SER A 335 -1.54 12.93 3.05
CA SER A 335 -0.11 12.63 2.99
C SER A 335 0.15 11.19 2.52
N HIS A 336 1.39 10.73 2.60
CA HIS A 336 1.74 9.38 2.19
C HIS A 336 1.25 8.34 3.21
N CYS A 337 0.19 7.61 2.87
CA CYS A 337 -0.43 6.55 3.70
C CYS A 337 -0.96 6.99 5.08
N GLY A 338 -1.14 8.30 5.34
CA GLY A 338 -1.56 8.81 6.64
C GLY A 338 -3.08 8.76 6.87
N PHE A 339 -3.81 9.55 6.08
CA PHE A 339 -5.28 9.67 6.09
C PHE A 339 -5.90 9.68 7.51
N TYR A 340 -5.34 10.43 8.45
CA TYR A 340 -5.83 10.46 9.82
C TYR A 340 -7.02 11.40 9.98
N GLU A 341 -8.09 10.92 10.61
CA GLU A 341 -9.24 11.73 11.02
C GLU A 341 -9.39 11.76 12.56
N GLY A 342 -10.21 12.70 13.04
CA GLY A 342 -10.51 12.88 14.45
C GLY A 342 -9.68 13.98 15.12
N VAL A 343 -10.27 14.69 16.08
CA VAL A 343 -9.59 15.83 16.75
C VAL A 343 -8.83 15.39 17.99
N LYS A 344 -9.47 14.58 18.84
CA LYS A 344 -8.91 14.09 20.13
C LYS A 344 -8.22 12.74 19.98
N GLU A 345 -8.82 11.84 19.21
CA GLU A 345 -8.29 10.51 18.94
C GLU A 345 -8.10 10.37 17.43
N THR A 346 -6.86 10.21 16.99
CA THR A 346 -6.52 10.01 15.58
C THR A 346 -6.80 8.58 15.14
N ARG A 347 -7.64 8.41 14.13
CA ARG A 347 -8.01 7.12 13.53
C ARG A 347 -7.64 7.13 12.04
N SER A 348 -7.30 5.97 11.49
CA SER A 348 -7.00 5.86 10.06
C SER A 348 -8.30 5.78 9.25
N TRP A 349 -8.61 6.86 8.53
CA TRP A 349 -9.74 6.90 7.60
C TRP A 349 -9.52 5.91 6.44
N ALA A 350 -8.28 5.77 5.97
CA ALA A 350 -7.93 4.84 4.89
C ALA A 350 -8.12 3.37 5.31
N ALA A 351 -7.66 2.97 6.50
CA ALA A 351 -7.84 1.60 6.98
C ALA A 351 -9.33 1.27 7.15
N LYS A 352 -10.12 2.22 7.66
CA LYS A 352 -11.58 2.05 7.76
C LYS A 352 -12.24 1.93 6.38
N LEU A 353 -11.86 2.76 5.40
CA LEU A 353 -12.37 2.67 4.04
C LEU A 353 -12.04 1.31 3.40
N ALA A 354 -10.80 0.84 3.55
CA ALA A 354 -10.39 -0.47 3.04
C ALA A 354 -11.16 -1.62 3.70
N ALA A 355 -11.34 -1.57 5.03
CA ALA A 355 -12.12 -2.56 5.77
C ALA A 355 -13.59 -2.61 5.31
N ASP A 356 -14.26 -1.46 5.24
CA ASP A 356 -15.66 -1.39 4.81
C ASP A 356 -15.82 -1.82 3.33
N PHE A 357 -14.84 -1.51 2.48
CA PHE A 357 -14.79 -2.00 1.10
C PHE A 357 -14.70 -3.52 1.04
N PHE A 358 -13.79 -4.15 1.80
CA PHE A 358 -13.67 -5.61 1.83
C PHE A 358 -14.92 -6.29 2.41
N LEU A 359 -15.49 -5.76 3.50
CA LEU A 359 -16.72 -6.29 4.08
C LEU A 359 -17.90 -6.24 3.09
N LEU A 360 -18.01 -5.16 2.31
CA LEU A 360 -19.04 -5.03 1.28
C LEU A 360 -18.86 -6.07 0.17
N GLN A 361 -17.63 -6.31 -0.27
CA GLN A 361 -17.32 -7.34 -1.27
C GLN A 361 -17.65 -8.75 -0.74
N ALA A 362 -17.24 -9.07 0.49
CA ALA A 362 -17.58 -10.34 1.13
C ALA A 362 -19.09 -10.57 1.30
N ALA A 363 -19.86 -9.52 1.58
CA ALA A 363 -21.32 -9.61 1.70
C ALA A 363 -21.99 -9.84 0.34
N SER A 364 -21.41 -9.31 -0.74
CA SER A 364 -21.98 -9.41 -2.09
C SER A 364 -21.82 -10.80 -2.71
N GLU A 365 -20.88 -11.60 -2.23
CA GLU A 365 -20.68 -13.01 -2.64
C GLU A 365 -21.63 -13.99 -1.93
N ARG A 366 -22.28 -13.58 -0.83
CA ARG A 366 -23.20 -14.43 -0.06
C ARG A 366 -24.65 -14.35 -0.55
N LEU A 367 -24.91 -13.50 -1.55
CA LEU A 367 -26.19 -13.29 -2.22
C LEU A 367 -26.11 -13.90 -3.62
#